data_AF-A0A0S4NDZ8-F1
#
_entry.id   AF-A0A0S4NDZ8-F1
#
_cell.length_a   1.000
_cell.length_b   1.000
_cell.length_c   1.000
_cell.angle_alpha   90.00
_cell.angle_beta   90.00
_cell.angle_gamma   90.00
#
_symmetry.space_group_name_H-M   'P 1'
#
loop_
_entity.id
_entity.type
_entity.pdbx_description
1 polymer ?
#
loop_
_entity_poly.entity_id
_entity_poly.type
_entity_poly.pdbx_seq_one_letter_code
_entity_poly.pdbx_strand_id
1 'polypeptide(L)'
;MFDKGIVRWFLEEKLEEYEIEIPKDIDFDDLVEAFYQYLWDDYYEWLKDNFKCFFSVDHDWDWIRDRIKRVKEKQNIRSDRKRTHKRRKR
;
A
#
# COMPACT_ATOMS: atom_id res chain seq x y z
N MET A 1 -7.06 1.95 7.87
CA MET A 1 -6.85 3.21 8.59
C MET A 1 -5.35 3.37 8.72
N PHE A 2 -4.79 4.29 7.96
CA PHE A 2 -3.36 4.57 7.97
C PHE A 2 -3.01 5.15 9.35
N ASP A 3 -1.93 4.69 9.97
CA ASP A 3 -1.58 5.06 11.34
C ASP A 3 -0.76 6.36 11.34
N LYS A 4 -1.32 7.43 11.91
CA LYS A 4 -0.67 8.74 11.98
C LYS A 4 0.63 8.69 12.80
N GLY A 5 0.76 7.77 13.77
CA GLY A 5 1.99 7.55 14.52
C GLY A 5 3.13 7.01 13.65
N ILE A 6 2.82 6.12 12.71
CA ILE A 6 3.81 5.63 11.72
C ILE A 6 4.25 6.77 10.80
N VAL A 7 3.32 7.64 10.40
CA VAL A 7 3.64 8.82 9.56
C VAL A 7 4.56 9.79 10.29
N ARG A 8 4.28 10.07 11.56
CA ARG A 8 5.15 10.90 12.40
C ARG A 8 6.56 10.31 12.45
N TRP A 9 6.69 9.05 12.87
CA TRP A 9 7.99 8.40 12.99
C TRP A 9 8.76 8.39 11.67
N PHE A 10 8.07 8.11 10.56
CA PHE A 10 8.67 8.17 9.23
C PHE A 10 9.17 9.57 8.88
N LEU A 11 8.39 10.62 9.17
CA LEU A 11 8.82 11.99 8.93
C LEU A 11 10.01 12.38 9.81
N GLU A 12 10.00 12.03 11.10
CA GLU A 12 11.15 12.26 11.99
C GLU A 12 12.43 11.61 11.44
N GLU A 13 12.36 10.32 11.09
CA GLU A 13 13.50 9.57 10.52
C GLU A 13 14.00 10.21 9.22
N LYS A 14 13.09 10.54 8.29
CA LYS A 14 13.48 11.05 6.97
C LYS A 14 13.93 12.50 6.98
N LEU A 15 13.34 13.35 7.81
CA LEU A 15 13.80 14.72 7.94
C LEU A 15 15.21 14.76 8.56
N GLU A 16 15.50 13.89 9.54
CA GLU A 16 16.84 13.74 10.10
C GLU A 16 17.83 13.16 9.06
N GLU A 17 17.48 12.06 8.37
CA GLU A 17 18.33 11.43 7.35
C GLU A 17 18.73 12.39 6.22
N TYR A 18 17.81 13.25 5.80
CA TYR A 18 18.03 14.20 4.71
C TYR A 18 18.45 15.60 5.18
N GLU A 19 18.71 15.78 6.48
CA GLU A 19 19.08 17.07 7.08
C GLU A 19 18.11 18.21 6.70
N ILE A 20 16.82 17.90 6.64
CA ILE A 20 15.76 18.85 6.29
C ILE A 20 15.30 19.57 7.56
N GLU A 21 15.69 20.84 7.69
CA GLU A 21 15.20 21.70 8.77
C GLU A 21 13.77 22.17 8.48
N ILE A 22 12.88 21.99 9.45
CA ILE A 22 11.52 22.53 9.40
C ILE A 22 11.57 24.03 9.69
N PRO A 23 11.00 24.89 8.83
CA PRO A 23 10.84 26.32 9.11
C PRO A 23 10.15 26.58 10.45
N LYS A 24 10.60 27.60 11.19
CA LYS A 24 10.13 27.88 12.56
C LYS A 24 8.64 28.25 12.66
N ASP A 25 8.04 28.67 11.56
CA ASP A 25 6.63 29.02 11.43
C ASP A 25 5.74 27.82 11.13
N ILE A 26 6.31 26.63 10.91
CA ILE A 26 5.58 25.39 10.64
C ILE A 26 5.62 24.51 11.89
N ASP A 27 4.44 24.20 12.42
CA ASP A 27 4.28 23.20 13.48
C ASP A 27 4.45 21.78 12.91
N PHE A 28 5.14 20.92 13.66
CA PHE A 28 5.41 19.57 13.19
C PHE A 28 4.14 18.71 13.11
N ASP A 29 3.17 18.90 14.01
CA ASP A 29 1.92 18.15 14.00
C ASP A 29 1.04 18.54 12.79
N ASP A 30 1.08 19.81 12.40
CA ASP A 30 0.44 20.31 11.17
C ASP A 30 1.10 19.72 9.92
N LEU A 31 2.44 19.63 9.88
CA LEU A 31 3.17 18.96 8.80
C LEU A 31 2.78 17.48 8.71
N VAL A 32 2.72 16.77 9.84
CA VAL A 32 2.32 15.36 9.89
C VAL A 32 0.89 15.19 9.38
N GLU A 33 -0.04 16.07 9.76
CA GLU A 33 -1.43 16.02 9.25
C GLU A 33 -1.48 16.29 7.75
N ALA A 34 -0.79 17.32 7.26
CA ALA A 34 -0.76 17.65 5.85
C ALA A 34 -0.21 16.50 5.00
N PHE A 35 0.90 15.89 5.43
CA PHE A 35 1.49 14.75 4.74
C PHE A 35 0.61 13.49 4.85
N TYR A 36 -0.05 13.26 5.99
CA TYR A 36 -1.02 12.19 6.16
C TYR A 36 -2.18 12.30 5.17
N GLN A 37 -2.78 13.48 5.07
CA GLN A 37 -3.87 13.75 4.13
C GLN A 37 -3.40 13.59 2.68
N TYR A 38 -2.20 14.09 2.34
CA TYR A 38 -1.61 13.92 1.02
C TYR A 38 -1.48 12.44 0.61
N LEU A 39 -0.94 11.59 1.50
CA LEU A 39 -0.81 10.16 1.24
C LEU A 39 -2.18 9.48 1.10
N TRP A 40 -3.14 9.89 1.94
CA TRP A 40 -4.48 9.34 1.91
C TRP A 40 -5.21 9.69 0.62
N ASP A 41 -5.19 10.96 0.21
CA ASP A 41 -5.82 11.43 -1.02
C ASP A 41 -5.21 10.76 -2.26
N ASP A 42 -3.88 10.69 -2.34
CA ASP A 42 -3.18 10.02 -3.44
C ASP A 42 -3.54 8.53 -3.50
N TYR A 43 -3.56 7.86 -2.35
CA TYR A 43 -3.97 6.46 -2.25
C TYR A 43 -5.42 6.24 -2.70
N TYR A 44 -6.35 7.13 -2.31
CA TYR A 44 -7.76 7.03 -2.68
C TYR A 44 -8.00 7.30 -4.16
N GLU A 45 -7.38 8.33 -4.74
CA GLU A 45 -7.49 8.60 -6.16
C GLU A 45 -6.86 7.48 -6.99
N TRP A 46 -5.71 6.94 -6.58
CA TRP A 46 -5.13 5.75 -7.21
C TRP A 46 -6.07 4.54 -7.15
N LEU A 47 -6.70 4.26 -5.99
CA LEU A 47 -7.67 3.19 -5.86
C LEU A 47 -8.87 3.38 -6.79
N LYS A 48 -9.39 4.60 -6.87
CA LYS A 48 -10.56 4.95 -7.68
C LYS A 48 -10.29 4.79 -9.17
N ASP A 49 -9.12 5.20 -9.63
CA ASP A 49 -8.75 5.02 -11.03
C ASP A 49 -8.50 3.55 -11.37
N ASN A 50 -7.86 2.79 -10.48
CA ASN A 50 -7.72 1.34 -10.67
C ASN A 50 -9.06 0.61 -10.61
N PHE A 51 -9.99 1.06 -9.76
CA PHE A 51 -11.35 0.52 -9.72
C PHE A 51 -12.05 0.74 -11.05
N LYS A 52 -12.02 1.96 -11.59
CA LYS A 52 -12.56 2.23 -12.93
C LYS A 52 -11.89 1.33 -13.97
N CYS A 53 -10.56 1.22 -14.01
CA CYS A 53 -9.87 0.35 -14.96
C CYS A 53 -10.25 -1.14 -14.79
N PHE A 54 -10.41 -1.60 -13.55
CA PHE A 54 -10.74 -3.00 -13.26
C PHE A 54 -12.17 -3.36 -13.67
N PHE A 55 -13.12 -2.43 -13.55
CA PHE A 55 -14.54 -2.66 -13.78
C PHE A 55 -15.10 -2.01 -15.07
N SER A 56 -14.32 -1.18 -15.77
CA SER A 56 -14.76 -0.45 -16.98
C SER A 56 -14.81 -1.30 -18.25
N VAL A 57 -14.21 -2.49 -18.27
CA VAL A 57 -14.37 -3.44 -19.38
C VAL A 57 -15.77 -4.05 -19.26
N ASP A 58 -16.80 -3.30 -19.67
CA ASP A 58 -18.21 -3.70 -19.82
C ASP A 58 -18.84 -4.52 -18.67
N HIS A 59 -18.27 -4.40 -17.47
CA HIS A 59 -18.66 -5.22 -16.32
C HIS A 59 -18.61 -6.73 -16.66
N ASP A 60 -17.60 -7.14 -17.43
CA ASP A 60 -17.38 -8.55 -17.78
C ASP A 60 -16.94 -9.33 -16.53
N TRP A 61 -17.94 -9.89 -15.85
CA TRP A 61 -17.75 -10.72 -14.67
C TRP A 61 -17.01 -12.00 -14.96
N ASP A 62 -17.01 -12.51 -16.19
CA ASP A 62 -16.27 -13.72 -16.54
C ASP A 62 -14.76 -13.43 -16.58
N TRP A 63 -14.35 -12.29 -17.15
CA TRP A 63 -12.96 -11.82 -17.03
C TRP A 63 -12.52 -11.65 -15.56
N ILE A 64 -13.38 -11.08 -14.71
CA ILE A 64 -13.12 -10.92 -13.28
C ILE A 64 -12.97 -12.28 -12.58
N ARG A 65 -13.88 -13.23 -12.83
CA ARG A 65 -13.84 -14.61 -12.28
C ARG A 65 -12.54 -15.31 -12.68
N ASP A 66 -12.14 -15.17 -13.93
CA ASP A 66 -10.90 -15.71 -14.47
C ASP A 66 -9.67 -15.12 -13.76
N ARG A 67 -9.68 -13.81 -13.52
CA ARG A 67 -8.61 -13.11 -12.77
C ARG A 67 -8.54 -13.59 -11.32
N ILE A 68 -9.68 -13.79 -10.66
CA ILE A 68 -9.76 -14.36 -9.29
C ILE A 68 -9.19 -15.79 -9.27
N LYS A 69 -9.56 -16.63 -10.24
CA LYS A 69 -9.06 -18.01 -10.35
C LYS A 69 -7.53 -18.05 -10.44
N ARG A 70 -6.95 -17.23 -11.34
CA ARG A 70 -5.50 -17.10 -11.50
C ARG A 70 -4.78 -16.68 -10.21
N VAL A 71 -5.37 -15.80 -9.41
CA VAL A 71 -4.79 -15.40 -8.10
C VAL A 71 -4.81 -16.57 -7.12
N LYS A 72 -5.92 -17.30 -7.01
CA LYS A 72 -6.05 -18.47 -6.11
C LYS A 72 -5.03 -19.57 -6.47
N GLU A 73 -4.86 -19.88 -7.76
CA GLU A 73 -3.88 -20.85 -8.24
C GLU A 73 -2.45 -20.45 -7.84
N LYS A 74 -2.07 -19.17 -8.00
CA LYS A 74 -0.76 -18.66 -7.58
C LYS A 74 -0.53 -18.78 -6.07
N GLN A 75 -1.57 -18.59 -5.24
CA GLN A 75 -1.46 -18.72 -3.79
C GLN A 75 -1.26 -20.18 -3.35
N ASN A 76 -1.94 -21.13 -4.00
CA ASN A 76 -1.74 -22.56 -3.74
C ASN A 76 -0.31 -23.00 -4.08
N ILE A 77 0.22 -22.58 -5.23
CA ILE A 77 1.61 -22.89 -5.64
C ILE A 77 2.62 -22.32 -4.64
N ARG A 78 2.42 -21.10 -4.13
CA ARG A 78 3.30 -20.50 -3.09
C ARG A 78 3.24 -21.28 -1.77
N SER A 79 2.07 -21.77 -1.40
CA SER A 79 1.87 -22.56 -0.18
C SER A 79 2.59 -23.91 -0.24
N ASP A 80 2.55 -24.59 -1.39
CA ASP A 80 3.21 -25.88 -1.59
C ASP A 80 4.74 -25.75 -1.64
N ARG A 81 5.27 -24.67 -2.24
CA ARG A 81 6.70 -24.37 -2.22
C ARG A 81 7.24 -24.09 -0.80
N LYS A 82 6.46 -23.43 0.06
CA LYS A 82 6.83 -23.20 1.47
C LYS A 82 6.84 -24.51 2.28
N ARG A 83 5.89 -25.42 2.03
CA ARG A 83 5.82 -26.73 2.71
C ARG A 83 6.99 -27.65 2.35
N THR A 84 7.36 -27.69 1.06
CA THR A 84 8.49 -28.49 0.57
C THR A 84 9.84 -27.97 1.08
N HIS A 85 10.03 -26.65 1.20
CA HIS A 85 11.27 -26.09 1.75
C HIS A 85 11.42 -26.34 3.27
N LYS A 86 10.32 -26.34 4.03
CA LYS A 86 10.33 -26.64 5.48
C LYS A 86 10.66 -28.12 5.78
N ARG A 87 10.30 -29.04 4.88
CA ARG A 87 10.64 -30.47 4.99
C ARG A 87 12.10 -30.79 4.71
N ARG A 88 12.80 -29.95 3.93
CA ARG A 88 14.22 -30.14 3.58
C ARG A 88 15.22 -29.60 4.62
N LYS A 89 14.74 -28.85 5.62
CA LYS A 89 15.56 -28.25 6.69
C LYS A 89 15.39 -28.94 8.06
N ARG A 90 14.69 -30.08 8.09
CA ARG A 90 14.61 -31.00 9.24
C ARG A 90 15.40 -32.23 8.89
#